data_AF-A0A7W1FXQ0-F1
#
_entry.id   AF-A0A7W1FXQ0-F1
#
_cell.length_a   1.000
_cell.length_b   1.000
_cell.length_c   1.000
_cell.angle_alpha   90.00
_cell.angle_beta   90.00
_cell.angle_gamma   90.00
#
_symmetry.space_group_name_H-M   'P 1'
#
loop_
_entity.id
_entity.type
_entity.pdbx_description
1 polymer ?
#
loop_
_entity_poly.entity_id
_entity_poly.type
_entity_poly.pdbx_seq_one_letter_code
_entity_poly.pdbx_strand_id
1 'polypeptide(L)'
;MLLAIDTIQLISIILILVFLFLGFKIFETKWSYKINKPYKWEAAVTNGEISDQLKGIERTYRDKVRFYNFWFQIERLKKKNIPGAFAELGVYKGETAKMINEMDKLRRFHLFDTFAGFDKQDLDLENSKDEKYSTNNFSDTTLNSVKKYINGNANVFYYQGYFPDTTKNLAEEKFALVHLDADLYKP
;
A
#
# COMPACT_ATOMS: atom_id res chain seq x y z
N MET A 1 -0.97 -58.49 3.97
CA MET A 1 0.26 -58.31 3.17
C MET A 1 0.61 -56.83 3.21
N LEU A 2 1.49 -56.40 4.11
CA LEU A 2 2.02 -55.03 4.06
C LEU A 2 2.94 -54.97 2.83
N LEU A 3 2.58 -54.14 1.84
CA LEU A 3 3.48 -53.83 0.73
C LEU A 3 4.71 -53.14 1.33
N ALA A 4 5.87 -53.77 1.23
CA ALA A 4 7.13 -53.15 1.59
C ALA A 4 7.38 -51.98 0.62
N ILE A 5 7.29 -50.76 1.13
CA ILE A 5 7.57 -49.55 0.36
C ILE A 5 9.07 -49.50 0.13
N ASP A 6 9.50 -49.49 -1.12
CA ASP A 6 10.92 -49.31 -1.45
C ASP A 6 11.36 -47.87 -1.20
N THR A 7 12.67 -47.63 -1.16
CA THR A 7 13.25 -46.31 -0.90
C THR A 7 12.84 -45.25 -1.94
N ILE A 8 12.63 -45.63 -3.20
CA ILE A 8 12.23 -44.72 -4.28
C ILE A 8 10.76 -44.30 -4.09
N GLN A 9 9.89 -45.24 -3.73
CA GLN A 9 8.50 -44.99 -3.40
C GLN A 9 8.38 -44.09 -2.18
N LEU A 10 9.19 -44.30 -1.14
CA LEU A 10 9.22 -43.45 0.04
C LEU A 10 9.64 -42.01 -0.32
N ILE A 11 10.69 -41.83 -1.10
CA ILE A 11 11.14 -40.51 -1.58
C ILE A 11 10.05 -39.83 -2.41
N SER A 12 9.39 -40.58 -3.30
CA SER A 12 8.32 -40.05 -4.15
C SER A 12 7.11 -39.58 -3.33
N ILE A 13 6.71 -40.35 -2.31
CA ILE A 13 5.64 -39.98 -1.38
C ILE A 13 6.01 -38.69 -0.63
N ILE A 14 7.23 -38.60 -0.10
CA ILE A 14 7.70 -37.40 0.60
C ILE A 14 7.66 -36.18 -0.33
N LEU A 15 8.14 -36.30 -1.56
CA LEU A 15 8.10 -35.22 -2.55
C LEU A 15 6.66 -34.78 -2.86
N ILE A 16 5.74 -35.72 -3.07
CA ILE A 16 4.32 -35.42 -3.30
C ILE A 16 3.74 -34.65 -2.11
N LEU A 17 4.02 -35.08 -0.88
CA LEU A 17 3.55 -34.38 0.33
C LEU A 17 4.13 -32.97 0.44
N VAL A 18 5.41 -32.77 0.10
CA VAL A 18 6.03 -31.44 0.04
C VAL A 18 5.34 -30.56 -1.01
N PHE A 19 5.07 -31.07 -2.22
CA PHE A 19 4.39 -30.31 -3.26
C PHE A 19 2.94 -29.97 -2.87
N LEU A 20 2.20 -30.90 -2.26
CA LEU A 20 0.86 -30.65 -1.74
C LEU A 20 0.88 -29.59 -0.63
N PHE A 21 1.86 -29.65 0.27
CA PHE A 21 2.04 -28.64 1.31
C PHE A 21 2.36 -27.26 0.70
N LEU A 22 3.31 -27.17 -0.25
CA LEU A 22 3.63 -25.92 -0.93
C LEU A 22 2.41 -25.36 -1.68
N GLY A 23 1.67 -26.22 -2.40
CA GLY A 23 0.42 -25.86 -3.07
C GLY A 23 -0.63 -25.35 -2.09
N PHE A 24 -0.80 -26.00 -0.94
CA PHE A 24 -1.67 -25.54 0.14
C PHE A 24 -1.21 -24.19 0.70
N LYS A 25 0.07 -23.97 0.97
CA LYS A 25 0.57 -22.66 1.48
C LYS A 25 0.34 -21.55 0.46
N ILE A 26 0.53 -21.81 -0.84
CA ILE A 26 0.22 -20.84 -1.91
C ILE A 26 -1.28 -20.55 -1.97
N PHE A 27 -2.12 -21.57 -1.82
CA PHE A 27 -3.57 -21.40 -1.81
C PHE A 27 -4.07 -20.66 -0.56
N GLU A 28 -3.62 -21.07 0.63
CA GLU A 28 -3.93 -20.49 1.93
C GLU A 28 -3.56 -19.01 1.98
N THR A 29 -2.34 -18.67 1.53
CA THR A 29 -1.91 -17.26 1.44
C THR A 29 -2.83 -16.45 0.55
N LYS A 30 -3.35 -17.00 -0.55
CA LYS A 30 -4.32 -16.29 -1.41
C LYS A 30 -5.75 -16.26 -0.82
N TRP A 31 -6.12 -17.23 0.00
CA TRP A 31 -7.47 -17.35 0.58
C TRP A 31 -7.66 -16.49 1.84
N SER A 32 -6.61 -16.32 2.65
CA SER A 32 -6.66 -15.61 3.94
C SER A 32 -7.05 -14.12 3.84
N TYR A 33 -6.95 -13.51 2.66
CA TYR A 33 -7.30 -12.09 2.44
C TYR A 33 -8.80 -11.82 2.19
N LYS A 34 -9.67 -12.82 2.35
CA LYS A 34 -11.13 -12.63 2.28
C LYS A 34 -11.68 -12.16 3.63
N ILE A 35 -11.42 -10.91 3.99
CA ILE A 35 -12.27 -10.24 4.98
C ILE A 35 -13.66 -10.07 4.35
N ASN A 36 -14.73 -10.24 5.14
CA ASN A 36 -16.07 -9.87 4.69
C ASN A 36 -16.07 -8.40 4.27
N LYS A 37 -16.50 -8.13 3.04
CA LYS A 37 -16.54 -6.77 2.53
C LYS A 37 -17.55 -5.96 3.34
N PRO A 38 -17.28 -4.69 3.65
CA PRO A 38 -18.27 -3.86 4.33
C PRO A 38 -19.52 -3.71 3.47
N TYR A 39 -20.70 -3.83 4.07
CA TYR A 39 -21.98 -3.74 3.34
C TYR A 39 -22.10 -2.46 2.49
N LYS A 40 -21.56 -1.33 2.99
CA LYS A 40 -21.56 -0.05 2.25
C LYS A 40 -20.74 -0.11 0.98
N TRP A 41 -19.60 -0.80 1.02
CA TRP A 41 -18.77 -1.01 -0.16
C TRP A 41 -19.52 -1.86 -1.19
N GLU A 42 -20.16 -2.95 -0.75
CA GLU A 42 -20.94 -3.81 -1.64
C GLU A 42 -22.14 -3.08 -2.26
N ALA A 43 -22.82 -2.24 -1.47
CA ALA A 43 -23.89 -1.38 -1.97
C ALA A 43 -23.38 -0.37 -3.01
N ALA A 44 -22.26 0.31 -2.74
CA ALA A 44 -21.65 1.26 -3.69
C ALA A 44 -21.23 0.57 -5.00
N VAL A 45 -20.67 -0.65 -4.91
CA VAL A 45 -20.36 -1.47 -6.10
C VAL A 45 -21.63 -1.82 -6.87
N THR A 46 -22.69 -2.23 -6.19
CA THR A 46 -23.98 -2.61 -6.80
C THR A 46 -24.65 -1.40 -7.49
N ASN A 47 -24.53 -0.21 -6.90
CA ASN A 47 -25.07 1.03 -7.43
C ASN A 47 -24.23 1.63 -8.58
N GLY A 48 -23.08 1.03 -8.92
CA GLY A 48 -22.19 1.55 -9.97
C GLY A 48 -21.38 2.78 -9.54
N GLU A 49 -21.24 3.04 -8.24
CA GLU A 49 -20.50 4.19 -7.70
C GLU A 49 -18.98 3.94 -7.67
N ILE A 50 -18.54 2.69 -7.88
CA ILE A 50 -17.14 2.26 -7.80
C ILE A 50 -16.60 1.91 -9.20
N SER A 51 -15.50 2.55 -9.60
CA SER A 51 -14.83 2.29 -10.88
C SER A 51 -14.27 0.86 -10.99
N ASP A 52 -14.11 0.36 -12.22
CA ASP A 52 -13.48 -0.95 -12.46
C ASP A 52 -12.03 -0.99 -11.96
N GLN A 53 -11.32 0.13 -12.10
CA GLN A 53 -9.97 0.29 -11.60
C GLN A 53 -9.95 0.16 -10.07
N LEU A 54 -10.85 0.83 -9.34
CA LEU A 54 -10.90 0.77 -7.88
C LEU A 54 -11.30 -0.63 -7.38
N LYS A 55 -12.21 -1.32 -8.08
CA LYS A 55 -12.52 -2.74 -7.81
C LYS A 55 -11.32 -3.65 -8.04
N GLY A 56 -10.52 -3.38 -9.09
CA GLY A 56 -9.29 -4.10 -9.37
C GLY A 56 -8.26 -3.92 -8.24
N ILE A 57 -8.04 -2.67 -7.82
CA ILE A 57 -7.16 -2.34 -6.69
C ILE A 57 -7.65 -3.01 -5.42
N GLU A 58 -8.95 -2.90 -5.08
CA GLU A 58 -9.52 -3.55 -3.89
C GLU A 58 -9.13 -5.02 -3.88
N ARG A 59 -9.37 -5.77 -4.97
CA ARG A 59 -9.12 -7.21 -5.05
C ARG A 59 -7.66 -7.58 -4.74
N THR A 60 -6.70 -6.82 -5.26
CA THR A 60 -5.27 -7.13 -5.15
C THR A 60 -4.61 -6.53 -3.91
N TYR A 61 -5.20 -5.50 -3.30
CA TYR A 61 -4.63 -4.84 -2.14
C TYR A 61 -4.65 -5.77 -0.92
N ARG A 62 -3.47 -6.00 -0.33
CA ARG A 62 -3.26 -7.00 0.72
C ARG A 62 -3.93 -6.61 2.04
N ASP A 63 -3.76 -5.35 2.46
CA ASP A 63 -4.33 -4.84 3.71
C ASP A 63 -5.75 -4.31 3.47
N LYS A 64 -6.73 -5.21 3.56
CA LYS A 64 -8.14 -4.86 3.37
C LYS A 64 -8.65 -3.87 4.41
N VAL A 65 -8.12 -3.89 5.64
CA VAL A 65 -8.56 -2.99 6.70
C VAL A 65 -8.16 -1.56 6.34
N ARG A 66 -6.90 -1.36 5.95
CA ARG A 66 -6.38 -0.07 5.47
C ARG A 66 -7.15 0.42 4.24
N PHE A 67 -7.38 -0.45 3.25
CA PHE A 67 -8.17 -0.09 2.07
C PHE A 67 -9.56 0.45 2.43
N TYR A 68 -10.33 -0.30 3.23
CA TYR A 68 -11.69 0.12 3.60
C TYR A 68 -11.69 1.33 4.53
N ASN A 69 -10.67 1.49 5.38
CA ASN A 69 -10.51 2.70 6.19
C ASN A 69 -10.42 3.94 5.30
N PHE A 70 -9.51 3.95 4.32
CA PHE A 70 -9.38 5.07 3.40
C PHE A 70 -10.65 5.32 2.59
N TRP A 71 -11.26 4.25 2.07
CA TRP A 71 -12.50 4.38 1.32
C TRP A 71 -13.60 5.06 2.16
N PHE A 72 -13.79 4.64 3.41
CA PHE A 72 -14.78 5.25 4.29
C PHE A 72 -14.49 6.72 4.61
N GLN A 73 -13.22 7.07 4.86
CA GLN A 73 -12.85 8.46 5.14
C GLN A 73 -13.08 9.33 3.90
N ILE A 74 -12.62 8.90 2.74
CA ILE A 74 -12.73 9.67 1.49
C ILE A 74 -14.19 9.83 1.07
N GLU A 75 -15.00 8.77 1.16
CA GLU A 75 -16.45 8.86 0.91
C GLU A 75 -17.15 9.82 1.88
N ARG A 76 -16.75 9.84 3.15
CA ARG A 76 -17.27 10.80 4.13
C ARG A 76 -16.88 12.24 3.77
N LEU A 77 -15.64 12.47 3.34
CA LEU A 77 -15.16 13.79 2.92
C LEU A 77 -15.90 14.29 1.68
N LYS A 78 -16.12 13.41 0.69
CA LYS A 78 -16.92 13.69 -0.52
C LYS A 78 -18.36 14.02 -0.17
N LYS A 79 -19.05 13.15 0.58
CA LYS A 79 -20.46 13.36 0.95
C LYS A 79 -20.69 14.65 1.74
N LYS A 80 -19.73 15.05 2.57
CA LYS A 80 -19.80 16.28 3.37
C LYS A 80 -19.24 17.51 2.66
N ASN A 81 -18.75 17.38 1.43
CA ASN A 81 -18.10 18.45 0.68
C ASN A 81 -16.99 19.15 1.48
N ILE A 82 -16.19 18.38 2.24
CA ILE A 82 -15.10 18.95 3.04
C ILE A 82 -14.00 19.46 2.09
N PRO A 83 -13.69 20.76 2.07
CA PRO A 83 -12.67 21.30 1.19
C PRO A 83 -11.26 20.88 1.65
N GLY A 84 -10.30 20.96 0.73
CA GLY A 84 -8.88 20.72 1.01
C GLY A 84 -8.28 19.57 0.20
N ALA A 85 -6.96 19.61 0.07
CA ALA A 85 -6.15 18.62 -0.61
C ALA A 85 -5.93 17.35 0.23
N PHE A 86 -5.39 16.32 -0.41
CA PHE A 86 -4.86 15.13 0.26
C PHE A 86 -3.33 15.22 0.34
N ALA A 87 -2.75 14.59 1.35
CA ALA A 87 -1.31 14.41 1.47
C ALA A 87 -0.94 13.00 1.94
N GLU A 88 0.20 12.50 1.46
CA GLU A 88 0.85 11.29 1.96
C GLU A 88 2.34 11.56 2.15
N LEU A 89 2.84 11.29 3.36
CA LEU A 89 4.26 11.30 3.71
C LEU A 89 4.72 9.84 3.88
N GLY A 90 5.70 9.41 3.09
CA GLY A 90 6.07 8.01 2.96
C GLY A 90 5.22 7.32 1.88
N VAL A 91 5.66 7.41 0.63
CA VAL A 91 4.96 6.93 -0.57
C VAL A 91 5.52 5.59 -1.04
N TYR A 92 6.83 5.39 -0.92
CA TYR A 92 7.56 4.22 -1.37
C TYR A 92 7.23 3.82 -2.82
N LYS A 93 6.57 2.67 -3.04
CA LYS A 93 6.16 2.18 -4.37
C LYS A 93 4.82 2.76 -4.85
N GLY A 94 4.12 3.52 -4.01
CA GLY A 94 2.89 4.23 -4.36
C GLY A 94 1.63 3.37 -4.35
N GLU A 95 1.59 2.24 -3.64
CA GLU A 95 0.39 1.40 -3.53
C GLU A 95 -0.78 2.14 -2.86
N THR A 96 -0.50 2.79 -1.73
CA THR A 96 -1.48 3.61 -1.00
C THR A 96 -1.87 4.87 -1.79
N ALA A 97 -0.88 5.60 -2.31
CA ALA A 97 -1.12 6.73 -3.21
C ALA A 97 -2.03 6.38 -4.39
N LYS A 98 -1.79 5.24 -5.05
CA LYS A 98 -2.60 4.80 -6.20
C LYS A 98 -4.06 4.56 -5.81
N MET A 99 -4.31 3.89 -4.68
CA MET A 99 -5.69 3.66 -4.24
C MET A 99 -6.39 4.96 -3.83
N ILE A 100 -5.71 5.85 -3.09
CA ILE A 100 -6.28 7.14 -2.65
C ILE A 100 -6.63 8.01 -3.86
N ASN A 101 -5.72 8.12 -4.83
CA ASN A 101 -5.96 8.86 -6.08
C ASN A 101 -7.16 8.29 -6.86
N GLU A 102 -7.33 6.96 -6.91
CA GLU A 102 -8.46 6.35 -7.60
C GLU A 102 -9.81 6.58 -6.86
N MET A 103 -9.79 6.75 -5.54
CA MET A 103 -10.99 7.05 -4.74
C MET A 103 -11.51 8.49 -4.94
N ASP A 104 -10.62 9.45 -5.22
CA ASP A 104 -10.98 10.84 -5.52
C ASP A 104 -9.98 11.52 -6.47
N LYS A 105 -10.14 11.27 -7.78
CA LYS A 105 -9.27 11.84 -8.83
C LYS A 105 -9.35 13.36 -8.97
N LEU A 106 -10.38 13.99 -8.43
CA LEU A 106 -10.59 15.43 -8.58
C LEU A 106 -9.81 16.23 -7.55
N ARG A 107 -9.43 15.62 -6.42
CA ARG A 107 -8.66 16.32 -5.40
C ARG A 107 -7.19 16.42 -5.75
N ARG A 108 -6.62 17.57 -5.40
CA ARG A 108 -5.16 17.75 -5.34
C ARG A 108 -4.59 16.77 -4.32
N PHE A 109 -3.55 16.06 -4.71
CA PHE A 109 -2.93 15.05 -3.87
C PHE A 109 -1.40 15.22 -3.87
N HIS A 110 -0.84 15.49 -2.70
CA HIS A 110 0.56 15.81 -2.50
C HIS A 110 1.30 14.59 -1.92
N LEU A 111 2.32 14.11 -2.63
CA LEU A 111 3.08 12.91 -2.29
C LEU A 111 4.52 13.28 -1.92
N PHE A 112 4.91 13.03 -0.67
CA PHE A 112 6.22 13.36 -0.13
C PHE A 112 7.02 12.10 0.15
N ASP A 113 8.20 11.99 -0.47
CA ASP A 113 9.12 10.87 -0.26
C ASP A 113 10.52 11.24 -0.76
N THR A 114 11.55 10.58 -0.23
CA THR A 114 12.91 10.71 -0.77
C THR A 114 13.05 9.99 -2.12
N PHE A 115 12.22 8.96 -2.34
CA PHE A 115 12.32 7.92 -3.37
C PHE A 115 13.70 7.26 -3.41
N ALA A 116 14.38 7.25 -2.26
CA ALA A 116 15.73 6.74 -2.06
C ALA A 116 15.88 5.91 -0.77
N GLY A 117 14.77 5.62 -0.08
CA GLY A 117 14.77 4.94 1.22
C GLY A 117 15.01 5.88 2.40
N PHE A 118 15.38 5.31 3.55
CA PHE A 118 15.66 6.09 4.76
C PHE A 118 16.90 6.96 4.63
N ASP A 119 16.82 8.20 5.12
CA ASP A 119 17.99 9.06 5.22
C ASP A 119 18.89 8.56 6.36
N LYS A 120 20.20 8.62 6.15
CA LYS A 120 21.16 8.21 7.17
C LYS A 120 21.02 9.05 8.45
N GLN A 121 20.69 10.33 8.32
CA GLN A 121 20.51 11.24 9.46
C GLN A 121 19.37 10.79 10.38
N ASP A 122 18.32 10.20 9.82
CA ASP A 122 17.18 9.70 10.61
C ASP A 122 17.55 8.42 11.36
N LEU A 123 18.28 7.53 10.68
CA LEU A 123 18.76 6.27 11.25
C LEU A 123 19.74 6.50 12.41
N ASP A 124 20.62 7.50 12.31
CA ASP A 124 21.57 7.86 13.38
C ASP A 124 20.86 8.35 14.66
N LEU A 125 19.61 8.82 14.55
CA LEU A 125 18.79 9.27 15.68
C LEU A 125 17.86 8.18 16.22
N GLU A 126 17.75 7.06 15.52
CA GLU A 126 16.87 5.96 15.91
C GLU A 126 17.52 5.16 17.03
N ASN A 127 16.82 5.01 18.15
CA ASN A 127 17.35 4.28 19.32
C ASN A 127 17.33 2.75 19.13
N SER A 128 16.71 2.30 18.04
CA SER A 128 16.50 0.89 17.73
C SER A 128 17.65 0.34 16.87
N LYS A 129 18.24 -0.78 17.32
CA LYS A 129 19.22 -1.57 16.55
C LYS A 129 18.57 -2.58 15.60
N ASP A 130 17.29 -2.40 15.29
CA ASP A 130 16.53 -3.35 14.49
C ASP A 130 17.03 -3.29 13.03
N GLU A 131 17.38 -4.45 12.44
CA GLU A 131 17.98 -4.54 11.09
C GLU A 131 17.09 -3.95 9.99
N LYS A 132 15.80 -3.76 10.31
CA LYS A 132 14.82 -3.09 9.44
C LYS A 132 15.07 -1.59 9.25
N TYR A 133 15.98 -0.98 10.01
CA TYR A 133 16.33 0.43 9.89
C TYR A 133 17.71 0.55 9.25
N SER A 134 17.75 0.39 7.92
CA SER A 134 18.97 0.54 7.12
C SER A 134 18.68 1.36 5.86
N THR A 135 19.72 1.96 5.29
CA THR A 135 19.62 2.72 4.03
C THR A 135 19.23 1.85 2.82
N ASN A 136 19.33 0.53 2.95
CA ASN A 136 18.92 -0.40 1.90
C ASN A 136 17.42 -0.67 1.93
N ASN A 137 16.73 -0.29 3.02
CA ASN A 137 15.29 -0.49 3.12
C ASN A 137 14.57 0.66 2.43
N PHE A 138 13.52 0.29 1.68
CA PHE A 138 12.69 1.20 0.89
C PHE A 138 13.41 1.96 -0.24
N SER A 139 14.68 1.64 -0.52
CA SER A 139 15.46 2.26 -1.60
C SER A 139 15.30 1.57 -2.97
N ASP A 140 14.53 0.48 -3.04
CA ASP A 140 14.22 -0.26 -4.26
C ASP A 140 13.09 0.39 -5.09
N THR A 141 13.13 1.72 -5.23
CA THR A 141 12.17 2.49 -6.03
C THR A 141 12.81 3.76 -6.58
N THR A 142 12.15 4.40 -7.54
CA THR A 142 12.51 5.71 -8.09
C THR A 142 11.27 6.52 -8.36
N LEU A 143 11.36 7.86 -8.33
CA LEU A 143 10.24 8.74 -8.64
C LEU A 143 9.56 8.39 -9.98
N ASN A 144 10.35 8.09 -11.03
CA ASN A 144 9.81 7.73 -12.34
C ASN A 144 9.04 6.41 -12.31
N SER A 145 9.56 5.40 -11.61
CA SER A 145 8.85 4.12 -11.45
C SER A 145 7.53 4.28 -10.69
N VAL A 146 7.51 5.12 -9.66
CA VAL A 146 6.31 5.42 -8.87
C VAL A 146 5.28 6.18 -9.68
N LYS A 147 5.69 7.23 -10.41
CA LYS A 147 4.81 7.98 -11.33
C LYS A 147 4.15 7.04 -12.33
N LYS A 148 4.93 6.13 -12.93
CA LYS A 148 4.42 5.13 -13.87
C LYS A 148 3.46 4.14 -13.22
N TYR A 149 3.75 3.71 -11.99
CA TYR A 149 2.93 2.75 -11.26
C TYR A 149 1.58 3.34 -10.83
N ILE A 150 1.60 4.54 -10.22
CA ILE A 150 0.40 5.27 -9.81
C ILE A 150 -0.42 5.62 -11.04
N ASN A 151 0.25 6.03 -12.14
CA ASN A 151 -0.40 6.51 -13.36
C ASN A 151 -1.43 7.61 -13.05
N GLY A 152 -1.00 8.56 -12.22
CA GLY A 152 -1.83 9.65 -11.71
C GLY A 152 -2.20 10.67 -12.79
N ASN A 153 -3.22 11.48 -12.50
CA ASN A 153 -3.62 12.58 -13.37
C ASN A 153 -2.87 13.89 -13.00
N ALA A 154 -3.29 15.01 -13.60
CA ALA A 154 -2.69 16.32 -13.34
C ALA A 154 -2.87 16.85 -11.90
N ASN A 155 -3.70 16.21 -11.07
CA ASN A 155 -3.94 16.61 -9.69
C ASN A 155 -2.97 15.92 -8.70
N VAL A 156 -2.09 15.04 -9.17
CA VAL A 156 -1.10 14.34 -8.33
C VAL A 156 0.25 15.06 -8.42
N PHE A 157 0.71 15.58 -7.28
CA PHE A 157 1.94 16.34 -7.13
C PHE A 157 2.97 15.52 -6.36
N TYR A 158 4.20 15.48 -6.85
CA TYR A 158 5.28 14.68 -6.27
C TYR A 158 6.37 15.61 -5.74
N TYR A 159 6.76 15.39 -4.50
CA TYR A 159 7.77 16.17 -3.80
C TYR A 159 8.91 15.23 -3.42
N GLN A 160 9.91 15.15 -4.28
CA GLN A 160 11.10 14.37 -4.02
C GLN A 160 12.06 15.16 -3.12
N GLY A 161 12.41 14.59 -1.98
CA GLY A 161 13.40 15.16 -1.06
C GLY A 161 13.09 14.85 0.40
N TYR A 162 13.94 15.37 1.27
CA TYR A 162 13.84 15.20 2.72
C TYR A 162 12.63 15.98 3.28
N PHE A 163 11.94 15.42 4.26
CA PHE A 163 10.89 16.12 5.00
C PHE A 163 11.54 16.84 6.20
N PRO A 164 11.08 18.02 6.64
CA PRO A 164 9.99 18.84 6.11
C PRO A 164 10.41 19.78 4.97
N ASP A 165 11.63 19.70 4.45
CA ASP A 165 12.14 20.65 3.46
C ASP A 165 11.29 20.77 2.19
N THR A 166 10.66 19.67 1.79
CA THR A 166 9.74 19.58 0.66
C THR A 166 8.41 20.31 0.85
N THR A 167 8.09 20.77 2.08
CA THR A 167 6.79 21.40 2.41
C THR A 167 6.80 22.93 2.31
N LYS A 168 7.96 23.56 2.10
CA LYS A 168 8.15 25.04 2.19
C LYS A 168 7.18 25.86 1.32
N ASN A 169 6.74 25.31 0.18
CA ASN A 169 5.84 25.99 -0.75
C ASN A 169 4.35 25.64 -0.55
N LEU A 170 3.98 25.05 0.59
CA LEU A 170 2.61 24.58 0.87
C LEU A 170 2.00 25.22 2.12
N ALA A 171 2.57 26.31 2.63
CA ALA A 171 2.11 26.96 3.86
C ALA A 171 0.61 27.34 3.85
N GLU A 172 0.06 27.71 2.69
CA GLU A 172 -1.34 28.09 2.52
C GLU A 172 -2.27 26.93 2.13
N GLU A 173 -1.71 25.74 1.85
CA GLU A 173 -2.49 24.60 1.42
C GLU A 173 -3.29 24.02 2.61
N LYS A 174 -4.59 23.79 2.41
CA LYS A 174 -5.46 23.20 3.43
C LYS A 174 -5.69 21.74 3.10
N PHE A 175 -5.55 20.86 4.09
CA PHE A 175 -5.70 19.43 3.89
C PHE A 175 -6.99 18.89 4.50
N ALA A 176 -7.68 18.05 3.76
CA ALA A 176 -8.84 17.29 4.23
C ALA A 176 -8.46 15.88 4.73
N LEU A 177 -7.34 15.34 4.24
CA LEU A 177 -6.79 14.05 4.61
C LEU A 177 -5.26 14.13 4.57
N VAL A 178 -4.61 13.64 5.61
CA VAL A 178 -3.16 13.48 5.68
C VAL A 178 -2.86 12.05 6.14
N HIS A 179 -2.09 11.32 5.33
CA HIS A 179 -1.55 10.01 5.66
C HIS A 179 -0.07 10.15 6.03
N LEU A 180 0.29 9.71 7.24
CA LEU A 180 1.67 9.70 7.72
C LEU A 180 2.11 8.24 7.84
N ASP A 181 2.98 7.81 6.94
CA ASP A 181 3.52 6.43 6.85
C ASP A 181 5.05 6.48 6.73
N ALA A 182 5.67 7.36 7.53
CA ALA A 182 7.11 7.43 7.68
C ALA A 182 7.49 6.71 8.99
N ASP A 183 8.02 5.49 8.86
CA ASP A 183 8.24 4.53 9.95
C ASP A 183 9.19 4.99 11.08
N LEU A 184 9.87 6.14 10.91
CA LEU A 184 10.90 6.65 11.81
C LEU A 184 10.35 7.76 12.71
N TYR A 185 11.00 7.95 13.88
CA TYR A 185 10.64 9.06 14.78
C TYR A 185 10.85 10.44 14.15
N LYS A 186 11.90 10.59 13.35
CA LYS A 186 12.13 11.77 12.50
C LYS A 186 12.13 11.35 11.03
N PRO A 187 11.25 11.94 10.22
CA PRO A 187 11.26 11.79 8.76
C PRO A 187 11.86 13.00 8.03
#